data_AF-L9W7K8-F1
#
_entry.id   AF-L9W7K8-F1
#
_cell.length_a   1.000
_cell.length_b   1.000
_cell.length_c   1.000
_cell.angle_alpha   90.00
_cell.angle_beta   90.00
_cell.angle_gamma   90.00
#
_symmetry.space_group_name_H-M   'P 1'
#
loop_
_entity.id
_entity.type
_entity.pdbx_description
1 polymer ?
#
loop_
_entity_poly.entity_id
_entity_poly.type
_entity_poly.pdbx_seq_one_letter_code
_entity_poly.pdbx_strand_id
1 'polypeptide(L)'
;MTIRVDWRSSCSLAGTVLKWLAVPLAAPLFLAIFDGDDPFPFVAAIVATIVVGATLERLSDDRELQQREAFLMVAVTWLGVAVIGAVPFVVGGIGADQSSAFAVSVGGLVNAAFESMSGLTTTGATVMSGW
;
A
#
# COMPACT_ATOMS: atom_id res chain seq x y z
N MET A 1 -0.33 -8.93 31.27
CA MET A 1 -0.79 -7.68 30.63
C MET A 1 -1.96 -8.05 29.73
N THR A 2 -3.19 -7.68 30.08
CA THR A 2 -4.36 -8.01 29.26
C THR A 2 -4.55 -6.91 28.21
N ILE A 3 -4.35 -7.25 26.94
CA ILE A 3 -4.65 -6.34 25.83
C ILE A 3 -6.17 -6.19 25.79
N ARG A 4 -6.67 -4.96 26.00
CA ARG A 4 -8.11 -4.64 26.03
C ARG A 4 -8.70 -4.38 24.63
N VAL A 5 -7.90 -4.53 23.59
CA VAL A 5 -8.26 -4.27 22.20
C VAL A 5 -8.18 -5.59 21.43
N ASP A 6 -9.25 -5.96 20.76
CA ASP A 6 -9.21 -7.10 19.85
C ASP A 6 -8.55 -6.72 18.52
N TRP A 7 -7.22 -6.72 18.53
CA TRP A 7 -6.41 -6.36 17.37
C TRP A 7 -6.61 -7.32 16.18
N ARG A 8 -7.06 -8.56 16.42
CA ARG A 8 -7.26 -9.54 15.34
C ARG A 8 -8.42 -9.14 14.46
N SER A 9 -9.53 -8.72 15.07
CA SER A 9 -10.71 -8.22 14.37
C SER A 9 -10.41 -6.92 13.61
N SER A 10 -9.63 -6.00 14.20
CA SER A 10 -9.13 -4.81 13.50
C SER A 10 -8.29 -5.15 12.27
N CYS A 11 -7.29 -6.03 12.42
CA CYS A 11 -6.40 -6.42 11.33
C CYS A 11 -7.12 -7.24 10.26
N SER A 12 -8.12 -8.06 10.62
CA SER A 12 -8.93 -8.83 9.67
C SER A 12 -9.70 -7.91 8.72
N LEU A 13 -10.36 -6.89 9.27
CA LEU A 13 -11.08 -5.91 8.45
C LEU A 13 -10.13 -5.02 7.63
N ALA A 14 -9.00 -4.59 8.20
CA ALA A 14 -7.95 -3.91 7.43
C ALA A 14 -7.45 -4.80 6.28
N GLY A 15 -7.29 -6.10 6.52
CA GLY A 15 -6.93 -7.09 5.49
C GLY A 15 -7.92 -7.15 4.34
N THR A 16 -9.22 -7.06 4.65
CA THR A 16 -10.27 -6.96 3.62
C THR A 16 -10.09 -5.71 2.76
N VAL A 17 -9.85 -4.55 3.38
CA VAL A 17 -9.60 -3.30 2.65
C VAL A 17 -8.36 -3.41 1.77
N LEU A 18 -7.24 -3.93 2.29
CA LEU A 18 -6.00 -4.13 1.53
C LEU A 18 -6.20 -5.09 0.36
N LYS A 19 -6.94 -6.19 0.54
CA LYS A 19 -7.26 -7.09 -0.57
C LYS A 19 -8.00 -6.36 -1.69
N TRP A 20 -8.97 -5.52 -1.34
CA TRP A 20 -9.75 -4.74 -2.30
C TRP A 20 -8.97 -3.58 -2.97
N LEU A 21 -7.83 -3.17 -2.41
CA LEU A 21 -6.91 -2.22 -3.06
C LEU A 21 -6.40 -2.73 -4.42
N ALA A 22 -6.48 -4.03 -4.70
CA ALA A 22 -6.20 -4.58 -6.02
C ALA A 22 -7.06 -3.97 -7.13
N VAL A 23 -8.31 -3.57 -6.83
CA VAL A 23 -9.24 -3.00 -7.82
C VAL A 23 -8.75 -1.63 -8.33
N PRO A 24 -8.51 -0.61 -7.49
CA PRO A 24 -7.96 0.64 -7.98
C PRO A 24 -6.56 0.49 -8.59
N LEU A 25 -5.73 -0.46 -8.13
CA LEU A 25 -4.42 -0.75 -8.75
C LEU A 25 -4.54 -1.39 -10.15
N ALA A 26 -5.68 -2.01 -10.48
CA ALA A 26 -5.91 -2.54 -11.82
C ALA A 26 -6.05 -1.41 -12.87
N ALA A 27 -6.47 -0.21 -12.47
CA ALA A 27 -6.59 0.93 -13.37
C ALA A 27 -5.22 1.38 -13.95
N PRO A 28 -4.20 1.72 -13.15
CA PRO A 28 -2.88 2.05 -13.69
C PRO A 28 -2.18 0.85 -14.34
N LEU A 29 -2.44 -0.39 -13.90
CA LEU A 29 -1.98 -1.58 -14.62
C LEU A 29 -2.54 -1.63 -16.06
N PHE A 30 -3.84 -1.39 -16.22
CA PHE A 30 -4.47 -1.36 -17.54
C PHE A 30 -3.87 -0.27 -18.42
N LEU A 31 -3.63 0.93 -17.85
CA LEU A 31 -2.98 2.02 -18.57
C LEU A 31 -1.57 1.65 -19.02
N ALA A 32 -0.75 1.08 -18.13
CA ALA A 32 0.61 0.64 -18.49
C ALA A 32 0.59 -0.35 -19.67
N ILE A 33 -0.32 -1.33 -19.65
CA ILE A 33 -0.46 -2.29 -20.77
C ILE A 33 -0.92 -1.60 -22.06
N PHE A 34 -1.87 -0.67 -21.95
CA PHE A 34 -2.42 0.06 -23.09
C PHE A 34 -1.37 0.96 -23.76
N ASP A 35 -0.57 1.65 -22.96
CA ASP A 35 0.48 2.55 -23.41
C ASP A 35 1.76 1.80 -23.83
N GLY A 36 1.88 0.51 -23.49
CA GLY A 36 3.04 -0.34 -23.80
C GLY A 36 4.20 -0.19 -22.82
N ASP A 37 3.96 0.42 -21.66
CA ASP A 37 4.90 0.55 -20.55
C ASP A 37 5.05 -0.77 -19.76
N ASP A 38 6.04 -0.83 -18.86
CA ASP A 38 6.26 -2.00 -18.01
C ASP A 38 5.09 -2.19 -17.00
N PRO A 39 4.31 -3.29 -17.09
CA PRO A 39 3.22 -3.55 -16.15
C PRO A 39 3.71 -4.11 -14.81
N PHE A 40 4.97 -4.54 -14.71
CA PHE A 40 5.49 -5.28 -13.56
C PHE A 40 5.33 -4.55 -12.20
N PRO A 41 5.55 -3.23 -12.08
CA PRO A 41 5.37 -2.52 -10.81
C PRO A 41 3.94 -2.63 -10.23
N PHE A 42 2.92 -2.56 -11.09
CA PHE A 42 1.54 -2.68 -10.67
C PHE A 42 1.12 -4.13 -10.42
N VAL A 43 1.61 -5.08 -11.23
CA VAL A 43 1.39 -6.52 -10.97
C VAL A 43 1.97 -6.91 -9.60
N ALA A 44 3.19 -6.46 -9.29
CA ALA A 44 3.83 -6.71 -8.00
C ALA A 44 3.02 -6.15 -6.83
N ALA A 45 2.50 -4.92 -6.96
CA ALA A 45 1.65 -4.30 -5.95
C ALA A 45 0.32 -5.05 -5.75
N ILE A 46 -0.33 -5.49 -6.84
CA ILE A 46 -1.58 -6.26 -6.79
C ILE A 46 -1.35 -7.61 -6.10
N VAL A 47 -0.29 -8.34 -6.48
CA VAL A 47 0.03 -9.62 -5.85
C VAL A 47 0.31 -9.42 -4.36
N ALA A 48 1.13 -8.41 -4.01
CA ALA A 48 1.44 -8.10 -2.61
C ALA A 48 0.18 -7.78 -1.80
N THR A 49 -0.73 -6.94 -2.32
CA THR A 49 -1.93 -6.53 -1.59
C THR A 49 -2.94 -7.65 -1.42
N ILE A 50 -3.07 -8.54 -2.41
CA ILE A 50 -3.93 -9.74 -2.31
C ILE A 50 -3.37 -10.70 -1.27
N VAL A 51 -2.07 -10.97 -1.30
CA VAL A 51 -1.42 -11.90 -0.35
C VAL A 51 -1.50 -11.37 1.08
N VAL A 52 -1.11 -10.12 1.30
CA VAL A 52 -1.16 -9.48 2.63
C VAL A 52 -2.61 -9.37 3.11
N GLY A 53 -3.50 -8.86 2.26
CA GLY A 53 -4.92 -8.69 2.59
C GLY A 53 -5.61 -10.00 2.95
N ALA A 54 -5.43 -11.05 2.14
CA ALA A 54 -6.01 -12.37 2.40
C ALA A 54 -5.42 -13.06 3.63
N THR A 55 -4.14 -12.80 3.96
CA THR A 55 -3.52 -13.34 5.18
C THR A 55 -4.08 -12.65 6.42
N LEU A 56 -4.22 -11.33 6.38
CA LEU A 56 -4.78 -10.54 7.49
C LEU A 56 -6.26 -10.83 7.71
N GLU A 57 -7.06 -10.92 6.64
CA GLU A 57 -8.50 -11.23 6.70
C GLU A 57 -8.81 -12.56 7.42
N ARG A 58 -7.85 -13.49 7.46
CA ARG A 58 -8.01 -14.79 8.16
C ARG A 58 -7.73 -14.72 9.66
N LEU A 59 -7.37 -13.56 10.21
CA LEU A 59 -7.02 -13.42 11.62
C LEU A 59 -8.21 -13.49 12.57
N SER A 60 -9.40 -13.15 12.08
CA SER A 60 -10.66 -13.22 12.84
C SER A 60 -11.83 -13.41 11.89
N ASP A 61 -12.72 -14.35 12.25
CA ASP A 61 -14.04 -14.51 11.61
C ASP A 61 -15.06 -13.53 12.19
N ASP A 62 -14.78 -12.97 13.37
CA ASP A 62 -15.60 -11.94 14.00
C ASP A 62 -15.26 -10.57 13.40
N ARG A 63 -16.30 -9.88 12.91
CA ARG A 63 -16.19 -8.59 12.23
C ARG A 63 -16.83 -7.46 13.02
N GLU A 64 -17.23 -7.71 14.27
CA GLU A 64 -17.75 -6.67 15.14
C GLU A 64 -16.62 -5.82 15.71
N LEU A 65 -16.58 -4.55 15.34
CA LEU A 65 -15.64 -3.58 15.91
C LEU A 65 -16.33 -2.76 17.00
N GLN A 66 -15.75 -2.78 18.20
CA GLN A 66 -16.03 -1.73 19.18
C GLN A 66 -15.16 -0.50 18.88
N GLN A 67 -15.38 0.58 19.63
CA GLN A 67 -14.80 1.89 19.33
C GLN A 67 -13.25 1.87 19.34
N ARG A 68 -12.62 1.08 20.21
CA ARG A 68 -11.16 1.02 20.34
C ARG A 68 -10.52 0.30 19.14
N GLU A 69 -11.15 -0.79 18.72
CA GLU A 69 -10.77 -1.63 17.59
C GLU A 69 -10.95 -0.86 16.27
N ALA A 70 -11.96 -0.01 16.18
CA ALA A 70 -12.18 0.86 15.02
C ALA A 70 -11.01 1.85 14.83
N PHE A 71 -10.52 2.50 15.91
CA PHE A 71 -9.35 3.39 15.81
C PHE A 71 -8.11 2.65 15.30
N LEU A 72 -7.85 1.45 15.82
CA LEU A 72 -6.72 0.64 15.37
C LEU A 72 -6.89 0.22 13.91
N MET A 73 -8.10 -0.24 13.53
CA MET A 73 -8.39 -0.66 12.15
C MET A 73 -8.14 0.47 11.16
N VAL A 74 -8.61 1.68 11.46
CA VAL A 74 -8.39 2.86 10.60
C VAL A 74 -6.89 3.15 10.47
N ALA A 75 -6.16 3.25 11.60
CA ALA A 75 -4.73 3.56 11.57
C ALA A 75 -3.91 2.52 10.76
N VAL A 76 -4.18 1.22 10.98
CA VAL A 76 -3.51 0.13 10.26
C VAL A 76 -3.89 0.14 8.78
N THR A 77 -5.14 0.47 8.44
CA THR A 77 -5.59 0.54 7.05
C THR A 77 -4.86 1.66 6.30
N TRP A 78 -4.83 2.88 6.84
CA TRP A 78 -4.13 4.00 6.20
C TRP A 78 -2.64 3.71 5.99
N LEU A 79 -1.97 3.20 7.04
CA LEU A 79 -0.57 2.84 6.96
C LEU A 79 -0.33 1.71 5.95
N GLY A 80 -1.16 0.67 5.98
CA GLY A 80 -1.05 -0.48 5.10
C GLY A 80 -1.26 -0.11 3.63
N VAL A 81 -2.26 0.74 3.34
CA VAL A 81 -2.51 1.22 1.97
C VAL A 81 -1.34 2.06 1.47
N ALA A 82 -0.74 2.91 2.32
CA ALA A 82 0.46 3.68 1.96
C ALA A 82 1.68 2.79 1.70
N VAL A 83 1.87 1.75 2.51
CA VAL A 83 2.98 0.79 2.32
C VAL A 83 2.81 0.02 1.02
N ILE A 84 1.59 -0.46 0.71
CA ILE A 84 1.32 -1.15 -0.56
C ILE A 84 1.43 -0.18 -1.75
N GLY A 85 0.90 1.03 -1.60
CA GLY A 85 0.96 2.07 -2.63
C GLY A 85 2.40 2.53 -2.94
N ALA A 86 3.36 2.28 -2.05
CA ALA A 86 4.77 2.52 -2.31
C ALA A 86 5.41 1.48 -3.23
N VAL A 87 4.80 0.28 -3.37
CA VAL A 87 5.38 -0.83 -4.13
C VAL A 87 5.67 -0.46 -5.60
N PRO A 88 4.75 0.18 -6.36
CA PRO A 88 5.06 0.57 -7.73
C PRO A 88 6.26 1.53 -7.84
N PHE A 89 6.43 2.45 -6.90
CA PHE A 89 7.58 3.37 -6.88
C PHE A 89 8.88 2.63 -6.60
N VAL A 90 8.88 1.69 -5.65
CA VAL A 90 10.06 0.87 -5.33
C VAL A 90 10.43 -0.03 -6.50
N VAL A 91 9.44 -0.72 -7.08
CA VAL A 91 9.66 -1.68 -8.18
C VAL A 91 10.05 -0.96 -9.46
N GLY A 92 9.38 0.15 -9.81
CA GLY A 92 9.79 1.00 -10.93
C GLY A 92 11.17 1.62 -10.73
N GLY A 93 11.60 1.78 -9.47
CA GLY A 93 12.97 2.15 -9.11
C GLY A 93 14.03 1.09 -9.40
N ILE A 94 13.64 -0.18 -9.57
CA ILE A 94 14.55 -1.29 -9.89
C ILE A 94 15.00 -1.12 -11.35
N GLY A 95 16.17 -0.51 -11.54
CA GLY A 95 16.71 -0.20 -12.87
C GLY A 95 16.44 1.22 -13.35
N ALA A 96 15.80 2.06 -12.52
CA ALA A 96 15.74 3.50 -12.76
C ALA A 96 17.16 4.12 -12.72
N ASP A 97 17.29 5.29 -13.37
CA ASP A 97 18.52 6.08 -13.33
C ASP A 97 18.93 6.38 -11.86
N GLN A 98 20.22 6.35 -11.56
CA GLN A 98 20.71 6.55 -10.18
C GLN A 98 20.47 7.98 -9.64
N SER A 99 20.16 8.93 -10.52
CA SER A 99 19.70 10.27 -10.15
C SER A 99 18.22 10.33 -9.76
N SER A 100 17.44 9.27 -10.03
CA SER A 100 16.04 9.17 -9.62
C SER A 100 15.90 9.11 -8.12
N ALA A 101 14.92 9.86 -7.59
CA ALA A 101 14.53 9.81 -6.18
C ALA A 101 14.08 8.41 -5.72
N PHE A 102 13.78 7.50 -6.64
CA PHE A 102 13.28 6.14 -6.37
C PHE A 102 14.31 5.03 -6.61
N ALA A 103 15.57 5.36 -6.94
CA ALA A 103 16.62 4.35 -7.07
C ALA A 103 16.72 3.51 -5.78
N VAL A 104 16.75 2.18 -5.91
CA VAL A 104 16.59 1.21 -4.79
C VAL A 104 17.77 1.25 -3.82
N SER A 105 17.72 2.24 -2.93
CA SER A 105 18.64 2.53 -1.85
C SER A 105 17.82 2.92 -0.61
N VAL A 106 18.47 3.07 0.55
CA VAL A 106 17.78 3.46 1.80
C VAL A 106 16.96 4.75 1.62
N GLY A 107 17.48 5.74 0.88
CA GLY A 107 16.77 6.98 0.58
C GLY A 107 15.59 6.78 -0.38
N GLY A 108 15.73 5.89 -1.37
CA GLY A 108 14.68 5.59 -2.35
C GLY A 108 13.44 4.94 -1.74
N LEU A 109 13.62 4.05 -0.76
CA LEU A 109 12.50 3.43 -0.05
C LEU A 109 11.70 4.46 0.77
N VAL A 110 12.39 5.39 1.43
CA VAL A 110 11.75 6.47 2.19
C VAL A 110 11.00 7.43 1.25
N ASN A 111 11.61 7.78 0.12
CA ASN A 111 10.97 8.62 -0.90
C ASN A 111 9.73 7.95 -1.51
N ALA A 112 9.79 6.65 -1.82
CA ALA A 112 8.64 5.89 -2.29
C ALA A 112 7.48 5.85 -1.27
N ALA A 113 7.81 5.63 0.00
CA ALA A 113 6.82 5.67 1.08
C ALA A 113 6.24 7.08 1.27
N PHE A 114 7.08 8.12 1.19
CA PHE A 114 6.65 9.51 1.26
C PHE A 114 5.67 9.86 0.14
N GLU A 115 6.03 9.52 -1.10
CA GLU A 115 5.22 9.85 -2.28
C GLU A 115 3.86 9.13 -2.22
N SER A 116 3.87 7.84 -1.87
CA SER A 116 2.63 7.09 -1.70
C SER A 116 1.76 7.66 -0.58
N MET A 117 2.36 7.97 0.57
CA MET A 117 1.62 8.53 1.70
C MET A 117 1.00 9.87 1.31
N SER A 118 1.79 10.78 0.73
CA SER A 118 1.34 12.11 0.33
C SER A 118 0.17 12.07 -0.66
N GLY A 119 0.25 11.21 -1.69
CA GLY A 119 -0.83 11.01 -2.65
C GLY A 119 -2.08 10.42 -1.99
N LEU A 120 -1.91 9.40 -1.14
CA LEU A 120 -3.01 8.74 -0.44
C LEU A 120 -3.77 9.69 0.50
N THR A 121 -3.06 10.48 1.29
CA THR A 121 -3.67 11.43 2.25
C THR A 121 -4.04 12.75 1.60
N THR A 122 -4.05 12.82 0.27
CA THR A 122 -4.37 14.02 -0.51
C THR A 122 -3.56 15.25 -0.06
N THR A 123 -2.33 15.02 0.42
CA THR A 123 -1.44 16.08 0.89
C THR A 123 -0.85 16.84 -0.29
N GLY A 124 -0.53 16.14 -1.37
CA GLY A 124 -0.07 16.75 -2.63
C GLY A 124 1.35 17.31 -2.58
N ALA A 125 2.14 16.96 -1.56
CA ALA A 125 3.58 17.18 -1.55
C ALA A 125 4.28 16.11 -2.40
N THR A 126 5.33 16.46 -3.12
CA THR A 126 6.05 15.50 -3.98
C THR A 126 7.56 15.64 -3.79
N VAL A 127 8.26 14.51 -3.83
CA VAL A 127 9.73 14.47 -3.94
C VAL A 127 10.17 14.19 -5.39
N MET A 128 9.23 13.93 -6.28
CA MET A 128 9.50 13.85 -7.71
C MET A 128 9.92 15.23 -8.22
N SER A 129 10.94 15.25 -9.07
CA SER A 129 11.44 16.47 -9.69
C SER A 129 11.92 16.16 -11.12
N GLY A 130 12.08 17.20 -11.94
CA GLY A 130 12.59 17.03 -13.30
C GLY A 130 11.56 16.58 -14.33
N TRP A 131 10.30 16.96 -14.17
CA TRP A 131 9.31 16.97 -15.25
C TRP A 131 9.78 17.84 -16.42
#